data_AF-A0ABD2QM66-F1
#
_entry.id   AF-A0ABD2QM66-F1
#
_cell.length_a   1.000
_cell.length_b   1.000
_cell.length_c   1.000
_cell.angle_alpha   90.00
_cell.angle_beta   90.00
_cell.angle_gamma   90.00
#
_symmetry.space_group_name_H-M   'P 1'
#
loop_
_entity.id
_entity.type
_entity.pdbx_description
1 polymer ?
#
loop_
_entity_poly.entity_id
_entity_poly.type
_entity_poly.pdbx_seq_one_letter_code
_entity_poly.pdbx_strand_id
1 'polypeptide(L)'
;MNLTEGLIALKHLILDDDRFYSKSEDSICEDWSSFLLVQCLSNANIPAIHHIEIVKFLVDLTTSGNFHTNAVILNMVLKLIIKIHLSSSDEKVLLASRASIVQVFENFTSQLECKCESCENFVFCSLTAGFEMHRGDVFELLRYVVKNATNLDPLSPNHQSLLNIYLDICNAIISKLPRYVLTYKLFYDYIWQELCPFLGKLLGSLKTMKLKDSIDVVQLPETNVESAKLVYRTAVNLAIWLGPVHSFRPVLESLFQKLLLYSSSEFLYEAIKESRTVSP
;
A
#
# COMPACT_ATOMS: atom_id res chain seq x y z
N MET A 1 -15.20 9.79 30.21
CA MET A 1 -15.09 10.30 28.84
C MET A 1 -14.86 9.10 27.95
N ASN A 2 -15.79 8.78 27.06
CA ASN A 2 -15.65 7.62 26.17
C ASN A 2 -14.49 7.89 25.21
N LEU A 3 -13.61 6.90 24.93
CA LEU A 3 -12.47 7.12 24.03
C LEU A 3 -12.96 7.59 22.65
N THR A 4 -14.13 7.12 22.22
CA THR A 4 -14.79 7.56 20.98
C THR A 4 -15.18 9.03 21.00
N GLU A 5 -15.77 9.54 22.09
CA GLU A 5 -16.06 10.97 22.26
C GLU A 5 -14.77 11.81 22.26
N GLY A 6 -13.69 11.28 22.85
CA GLY A 6 -12.37 11.91 22.81
C GLY A 6 -11.76 11.97 21.42
N LEU A 7 -11.85 10.87 20.65
CA LEU A 7 -11.38 10.83 19.26
C LEU A 7 -12.19 11.75 18.36
N ILE A 8 -13.50 11.85 18.56
CA ILE A 8 -14.36 12.79 17.82
C ILE A 8 -14.00 14.24 18.16
N ALA A 9 -13.80 14.56 19.45
CA ALA A 9 -13.37 15.90 19.86
C ALA A 9 -11.98 16.25 19.30
N LEU A 10 -11.04 15.31 19.33
CA LEU A 10 -9.72 15.48 18.71
C LEU A 10 -9.83 15.66 17.21
N LYS A 11 -10.70 14.89 16.53
CA LYS A 11 -10.97 15.04 15.10
C LYS A 11 -11.43 16.47 14.79
N HIS A 12 -12.45 16.97 15.48
CA HIS A 12 -12.95 18.33 15.27
C HIS A 12 -11.92 19.40 15.62
N LEU A 13 -11.12 19.19 16.67
CA LEU A 13 -10.11 20.17 17.07
C LEU A 13 -8.92 20.20 16.11
N ILE A 14 -8.54 19.06 15.54
CA ILE A 14 -7.27 18.92 14.81
C ILE A 14 -7.48 18.95 13.30
N LEU A 15 -8.58 18.38 12.80
CA LEU A 15 -8.87 18.35 11.36
C LEU A 15 -9.64 19.59 10.88
N ASP A 16 -10.54 20.14 11.71
CA ASP A 16 -11.46 21.21 11.30
C ASP A 16 -11.00 22.63 11.71
N ASP A 17 -9.94 22.75 12.53
CA ASP A 17 -9.48 24.04 13.06
C ASP A 17 -8.16 24.49 12.44
N ASP A 18 -8.25 25.50 11.57
CA ASP A 18 -7.15 26.16 10.85
C ASP A 18 -6.00 26.67 11.73
N ARG A 19 -6.17 26.74 13.06
CA ARG A 19 -5.12 27.19 13.98
C ARG A 19 -4.10 26.10 14.32
N PHE A 20 -4.41 24.84 14.06
CA PHE A 20 -3.55 23.70 14.42
C PHE A 20 -2.65 23.21 13.27
N TYR A 21 -2.75 23.84 12.10
CA TYR A 21 -1.88 23.58 10.96
C TYR A 21 -1.48 24.89 10.30
N SER A 22 -0.18 25.08 9.99
CA SER A 22 0.26 26.27 9.26
C SER A 22 0.25 25.98 7.75
N LYS A 23 -0.44 26.82 6.97
CA LYS A 23 -0.48 26.72 5.49
C LYS A 23 0.89 27.04 4.84
N SER A 24 1.90 27.32 5.65
CA SER A 24 3.25 27.79 5.27
C SER A 24 4.36 26.79 5.63
N GLU A 25 4.03 25.61 6.17
CA GLU A 25 5.01 24.57 6.46
C GLU A 25 5.43 23.84 5.17
N ASP A 26 6.21 24.53 4.33
CA ASP A 26 6.95 23.92 3.20
C ASP A 26 8.09 23.00 3.66
N SER A 27 8.22 22.76 4.98
CA SER A 27 9.24 21.89 5.56
C SER A 27 8.62 20.73 6.34
N ILE A 28 8.61 19.57 5.69
CA ILE A 28 8.87 18.17 6.09
C ILE A 28 9.21 17.88 7.58
N CYS A 29 9.78 18.82 8.33
CA CYS A 29 10.34 18.59 9.65
C CYS A 29 9.36 18.83 10.82
N GLU A 30 8.21 19.47 10.62
CA GLU A 30 7.39 19.96 11.76
C GLU A 30 5.90 19.65 11.74
N ASP A 31 5.45 18.60 11.06
CA ASP A 31 4.13 17.97 11.27
C ASP A 31 4.09 17.20 12.63
N TRP A 32 4.57 17.85 13.70
CA TRP A 32 4.67 17.33 15.06
C TRP A 32 3.31 16.91 15.59
N SER A 33 2.23 17.58 15.19
CA SER A 33 0.86 17.23 15.57
C SER A 33 0.48 15.82 15.10
N SER A 34 0.59 15.56 13.80
CA SER A 34 0.34 14.26 13.16
C SER A 34 1.21 13.16 13.76
N PHE A 35 2.52 13.44 13.88
CA PHE A 35 3.48 12.51 14.46
C PHE A 35 3.13 12.16 15.91
N LEU A 36 2.93 13.16 16.77
CA LEU A 36 2.64 12.95 18.19
C LEU A 36 1.32 12.20 18.40
N LEU A 37 0.29 12.49 17.61
CA LEU A 37 -1.00 11.81 17.70
C LEU A 37 -0.87 10.32 17.37
N VAL A 38 -0.25 10.00 16.23
CA VAL A 38 -0.07 8.60 15.83
C VAL A 38 0.88 7.88 16.79
N GLN A 39 1.91 8.56 17.30
CA GLN A 39 2.83 8.02 18.30
C GLN A 39 2.12 7.72 19.64
N CYS A 40 1.27 8.63 20.11
CA CYS A 40 0.45 8.43 21.32
C CYS A 40 -0.48 7.23 21.17
N LEU A 41 -1.19 7.11 20.03
CA LEU A 41 -2.05 5.97 19.75
C LEU A 41 -1.25 4.66 19.64
N SER A 42 -0.05 4.71 19.06
CA SER A 42 0.83 3.53 18.93
C SER A 42 1.27 2.96 20.27
N ASN A 43 1.55 3.86 21.24
CA ASN A 43 1.97 3.51 22.59
C ASN A 43 0.80 3.15 23.52
N ALA A 44 -0.43 3.51 23.16
CA ALA A 44 -1.61 3.18 23.94
C ALA A 44 -1.93 1.67 23.92
N ASN A 45 -2.40 1.16 25.06
CA ASN A 45 -3.01 -0.16 25.13
C ASN A 45 -4.50 -0.04 24.77
N ILE A 46 -4.80 -0.15 23.49
CA ILE A 46 -6.13 0.09 22.93
C ILE A 46 -7.02 -1.15 23.12
N PRO A 47 -8.15 -1.04 23.85
CA PRO A 47 -9.14 -2.11 23.94
C PRO A 47 -9.77 -2.44 22.59
N ALA A 48 -10.11 -3.72 22.37
CA ALA A 48 -10.69 -4.20 21.11
C ALA A 48 -11.97 -3.45 20.66
N ILE A 49 -12.78 -2.99 21.63
CA ILE A 49 -13.99 -2.21 21.37
C ILE A 49 -13.73 -0.91 20.61
N HIS A 50 -12.50 -0.38 20.62
CA HIS A 50 -12.14 0.89 19.97
C HIS A 50 -11.34 0.73 18.69
N HIS A 51 -11.09 -0.52 18.24
CA HIS A 51 -10.26 -0.79 17.07
C HIS A 51 -10.81 -0.15 15.80
N ILE A 52 -12.12 -0.24 15.57
CA ILE A 52 -12.75 0.31 14.36
C ILE A 52 -12.69 1.84 14.37
N GLU A 53 -12.97 2.49 15.49
CA GLU A 53 -12.96 3.95 15.58
C GLU A 53 -11.54 4.52 15.41
N ILE A 54 -10.53 3.83 15.94
CA ILE A 54 -9.13 4.24 15.73
C ILE A 54 -8.72 4.05 14.28
N VAL A 55 -9.05 2.92 13.67
CA VAL A 55 -8.76 2.69 12.24
C VAL A 55 -9.43 3.77 11.38
N LYS A 56 -10.70 4.13 11.63
CA LYS A 56 -11.38 5.24 10.95
C LYS A 56 -10.72 6.59 11.20
N PHE A 57 -10.33 6.88 12.44
CA PHE A 57 -9.64 8.12 12.77
C PHE A 57 -8.31 8.26 12.01
N LEU A 58 -7.55 7.18 11.86
CA LEU A 58 -6.30 7.19 11.09
C LEU A 58 -6.55 7.43 9.59
N VAL A 59 -7.62 6.87 9.04
CA VAL A 59 -8.05 7.17 7.66
C VAL A 59 -8.40 8.65 7.53
N ASP A 60 -9.25 9.18 8.41
CA ASP A 60 -9.64 10.58 8.39
C ASP A 60 -8.42 11.51 8.49
N LEU A 61 -7.47 11.20 9.39
CA LEU A 61 -6.22 11.93 9.55
C LEU A 61 -5.41 11.96 8.24
N THR A 62 -5.19 10.81 7.62
CA THR A 62 -4.35 10.68 6.40
C THR A 62 -5.03 11.17 5.12
N THR A 63 -6.37 11.24 5.10
CA THR A 63 -7.16 11.66 3.92
C THR A 63 -7.56 13.11 3.95
N SER A 64 -7.53 13.75 5.11
CA SER A 64 -7.79 15.18 5.22
C SER A 64 -6.77 16.01 4.43
N GLY A 65 -7.24 17.00 3.67
CA GLY A 65 -6.41 17.84 2.81
C GLY A 65 -5.46 18.78 3.56
N ASN A 66 -5.65 18.92 4.87
CA ASN A 66 -4.88 19.79 5.76
C ASN A 66 -3.62 19.11 6.32
N PHE A 67 -3.41 17.82 6.04
CA PHE A 67 -2.38 16.99 6.68
C PHE A 67 -1.31 16.58 5.67
N HIS A 68 -0.04 16.83 5.99
CA HIS A 68 1.06 16.42 5.15
C HIS A 68 1.47 14.98 5.47
N THR A 69 0.91 14.04 4.72
CA THR A 69 1.31 12.63 4.81
C THR A 69 2.68 12.42 4.16
N ASN A 70 3.65 11.98 4.96
CA ASN A 70 4.98 11.54 4.50
C ASN A 70 5.20 10.06 4.84
N ALA A 71 6.29 9.47 4.36
CA ALA A 71 6.58 8.06 4.58
C ALA A 71 6.74 7.68 6.07
N VAL A 72 7.19 8.61 6.92
CA VAL A 72 7.38 8.34 8.36
C VAL A 72 6.02 8.16 9.03
N ILE A 73 5.10 9.11 8.85
CA ILE A 73 3.75 9.06 9.42
C ILE A 73 2.99 7.85 8.87
N LEU A 74 3.05 7.61 7.56
CA LEU A 74 2.38 6.47 6.93
C LEU A 74 2.92 5.13 7.44
N ASN A 75 4.22 5.01 7.71
CA ASN A 75 4.78 3.82 8.34
C ASN A 75 4.30 3.62 9.78
N MET A 76 4.08 4.70 10.54
CA MET A 76 3.50 4.61 11.89
C MET A 76 2.03 4.18 11.83
N VAL A 77 1.25 4.79 10.94
CA VAL A 77 -0.16 4.42 10.67
C VAL A 77 -0.25 2.94 10.27
N LEU A 78 0.59 2.49 9.33
CA LEU A 78 0.66 1.11 8.89
C LEU A 78 0.94 0.15 10.06
N LYS A 79 1.96 0.44 10.89
CA LYS A 79 2.30 -0.39 12.05
C LYS A 79 1.15 -0.47 13.05
N LEU A 80 0.45 0.64 13.29
CA LEU A 80 -0.69 0.68 14.20
C LEU A 80 -1.88 -0.11 13.64
N ILE A 81 -2.22 0.04 12.36
CA ILE A 81 -3.30 -0.75 11.74
C ILE A 81 -2.95 -2.24 11.74
N ILE A 82 -1.70 -2.63 11.43
CA ILE A 82 -1.24 -4.02 11.53
C ILE A 82 -1.36 -4.55 12.96
N LYS A 83 -0.95 -3.76 13.97
CA LYS A 83 -1.08 -4.12 15.39
C LYS A 83 -2.54 -4.39 15.75
N ILE A 84 -3.46 -3.52 15.34
CA ILE A 84 -4.90 -3.67 15.55
C ILE A 84 -5.39 -4.95 14.85
N HIS A 85 -5.08 -5.11 13.56
CA HIS A 85 -5.47 -6.26 12.75
C HIS A 85 -5.04 -7.59 13.35
N LEU A 86 -3.78 -7.73 13.75
CA LEU A 86 -3.25 -8.97 14.33
C LEU A 86 -3.76 -9.25 15.75
N SER A 87 -4.22 -8.23 16.46
CA SER A 87 -4.77 -8.38 17.81
C SER A 87 -6.27 -8.70 17.85
N SER A 88 -6.96 -8.60 16.71
CA SER A 88 -8.41 -8.81 16.63
C SER A 88 -8.75 -10.15 16.00
N SER A 89 -9.81 -10.78 16.51
CA SER A 89 -10.47 -11.92 15.87
C SER A 89 -11.82 -11.55 15.23
N ASP A 90 -12.22 -10.28 15.34
CA ASP A 90 -13.46 -9.78 14.73
C ASP A 90 -13.25 -9.50 13.24
N GLU A 91 -13.97 -10.22 12.40
CA GLU A 91 -13.97 -10.08 10.95
C GLU A 91 -14.18 -8.63 10.50
N LYS A 92 -15.02 -7.86 11.20
CA LYS A 92 -15.28 -6.45 10.88
C LYS A 92 -14.02 -5.61 11.06
N VAL A 93 -13.23 -5.88 12.10
CA VAL A 93 -11.96 -5.18 12.35
C VAL A 93 -10.94 -5.57 11.28
N LEU A 94 -10.88 -6.85 10.90
CA LEU A 94 -9.97 -7.32 9.85
C LEU A 94 -10.28 -6.69 8.49
N LEU A 95 -11.56 -6.65 8.10
CA LEU A 95 -12.01 -6.02 6.85
C LEU A 95 -11.82 -4.51 6.88
N ALA A 96 -12.16 -3.84 8.00
CA ALA A 96 -11.97 -2.41 8.15
C ALA A 96 -10.48 -2.02 8.08
N SER A 97 -9.60 -2.81 8.70
CA SER A 97 -8.15 -2.59 8.67
C SER A 97 -7.62 -2.66 7.24
N ARG A 98 -8.03 -3.67 6.46
CA ARG A 98 -7.62 -3.81 5.06
C ARG A 98 -8.15 -2.71 4.16
N ALA A 99 -9.44 -2.39 4.27
CA ALA A 99 -10.03 -1.29 3.50
C ALA A 99 -9.35 0.04 3.81
N SER A 100 -9.05 0.29 5.09
CA SER A 100 -8.38 1.51 5.54
C SER A 100 -6.96 1.62 5.01
N ILE A 101 -6.22 0.51 4.97
CA ILE A 101 -4.88 0.48 4.37
C ILE A 101 -4.94 0.87 2.89
N VAL A 102 -5.84 0.26 2.12
CA VAL A 102 -6.00 0.62 0.70
C VAL A 102 -6.34 2.11 0.56
N GLN A 103 -7.29 2.61 1.35
CA GLN A 103 -7.71 4.01 1.30
C GLN A 103 -6.59 4.99 1.65
N VAL A 104 -5.82 4.71 2.71
CA VAL A 104 -4.68 5.54 3.15
C VAL A 104 -3.64 5.67 2.03
N PHE A 105 -3.22 4.55 1.43
CA PHE A 105 -2.15 4.53 0.44
C PHE A 105 -2.59 4.97 -0.96
N GLU A 106 -3.84 4.69 -1.35
CA GLU A 106 -4.41 5.26 -2.57
C GLU A 106 -4.58 6.77 -2.47
N ASN A 107 -5.01 7.29 -1.30
CA ASN A 107 -5.11 8.72 -1.10
C ASN A 107 -3.74 9.39 -1.14
N PHE A 108 -2.73 8.81 -0.46
CA PHE A 108 -1.36 9.30 -0.51
C PHE A 108 -0.87 9.44 -1.96
N THR A 109 -0.99 8.38 -2.77
CA THR A 109 -0.57 8.42 -4.18
C THR A 109 -1.39 9.40 -5.02
N SER A 110 -2.70 9.49 -4.80
CA SER A 110 -3.55 10.48 -5.48
C SER A 110 -3.15 11.93 -5.14
N GLN A 111 -2.82 12.21 -3.87
CA GLN A 111 -2.34 13.53 -3.45
C GLN A 111 -1.01 13.89 -4.13
N LEU A 112 -0.11 12.93 -4.35
CA LEU A 112 1.12 13.13 -5.09
C LEU A 112 0.88 13.45 -6.57
N GLU A 113 -0.16 12.86 -7.17
CA GLU A 113 -0.55 13.11 -8.56
C GLU A 113 -1.17 14.50 -8.72
N CYS A 114 -2.12 14.89 -7.86
CA CYS A 114 -2.72 16.23 -7.90
C CYS A 114 -1.68 17.35 -7.73
N LYS A 115 -0.69 17.18 -6.83
CA LYS A 115 0.42 18.12 -6.66
C LYS A 115 1.34 18.20 -7.90
N CYS A 116 1.35 17.15 -8.72
CA CYS A 116 2.09 17.15 -9.97
C CYS A 116 1.34 17.90 -11.08
N GLU A 117 0.03 17.69 -11.19
CA GLU A 117 -0.80 18.34 -12.22
C GLU A 117 -0.89 19.86 -12.03
N SER A 118 -0.88 20.34 -10.79
CA SER A 118 -0.88 21.77 -10.48
C SER A 118 0.43 22.49 -10.86
N CYS A 119 1.47 21.75 -11.25
CA CYS A 119 2.78 22.29 -11.57
C CYS A 119 2.89 22.50 -13.09
N GLU A 120 2.67 23.74 -13.55
CA GLU A 120 2.63 24.11 -14.98
C GLU A 120 3.91 23.73 -15.78
N ASN A 121 5.05 23.53 -15.10
CA ASN A 121 6.32 23.10 -15.70
C ASN A 121 6.85 21.80 -15.08
N PHE A 122 6.34 20.66 -15.53
CA PHE A 122 6.73 19.32 -15.08
C PHE A 122 8.26 19.10 -14.98
N VAL A 123 9.03 19.58 -15.97
CA VAL A 123 10.49 19.43 -16.00
C VAL A 123 11.16 20.18 -14.85
N PHE A 124 10.77 21.42 -14.58
CA PHE A 124 11.32 22.22 -13.48
C PHE A 124 10.86 21.67 -12.13
N CYS A 125 9.58 21.29 -12.02
CA CYS A 125 9.01 20.72 -10.81
C CYS A 125 9.68 19.41 -10.40
N SER A 126 10.03 18.55 -11.38
CA SER A 126 10.76 17.30 -11.17
C SER A 126 12.20 17.46 -10.65
N LEU A 127 12.72 18.68 -10.59
CA LEU A 127 14.05 18.99 -10.03
C LEU A 127 13.98 19.73 -8.69
N THR A 128 12.76 20.01 -8.18
CA THR A 128 12.60 20.66 -6.88
C THR A 128 12.74 19.65 -5.74
N ALA A 129 13.24 20.12 -4.59
CA ALA A 129 13.44 19.31 -3.39
C ALA A 129 12.16 18.58 -2.93
N GLY A 130 10.99 19.20 -3.15
CA GLY A 130 9.69 18.57 -2.84
C GLY A 130 9.46 17.28 -3.63
N PHE A 131 9.66 17.28 -4.95
CA PHE A 131 9.49 16.08 -5.77
C PHE A 131 10.56 15.02 -5.53
N GLU A 132 11.78 15.41 -5.14
CA GLU A 132 12.80 14.46 -4.66
C GLU A 132 12.35 13.75 -3.38
N MET A 133 11.78 14.48 -2.42
CA MET A 133 11.22 13.85 -1.21
C MET A 133 10.06 12.92 -1.55
N HIS A 134 9.08 13.35 -2.35
CA HIS A 134 7.94 12.49 -2.72
C HIS A 134 8.39 11.18 -3.38
N ARG A 135 9.43 11.24 -4.24
CA ARG A 135 10.09 10.07 -4.82
C ARG A 135 10.71 9.17 -3.76
N GLY A 136 11.41 9.76 -2.81
CA GLY A 136 12.01 9.08 -1.65
C GLY A 136 10.95 8.40 -0.77
N ASP A 137 9.84 9.07 -0.49
CA ASP A 137 8.76 8.55 0.35
C ASP A 137 8.08 7.33 -0.27
N VAL A 138 7.72 7.41 -1.56
CA VAL A 138 7.14 6.27 -2.29
C VAL A 138 8.12 5.09 -2.30
N PHE A 139 9.40 5.36 -2.54
CA PHE A 139 10.44 4.34 -2.53
C PHE A 139 10.59 3.67 -1.16
N GLU A 140 10.73 4.44 -0.08
CA GLU A 140 10.93 3.88 1.26
C GLU A 140 9.70 3.12 1.77
N LEU A 141 8.48 3.57 1.45
CA LEU A 141 7.25 2.84 1.76
C LEU A 141 7.18 1.50 1.03
N LEU A 142 7.39 1.50 -0.28
CA LEU A 142 7.37 0.26 -1.06
C LEU A 142 8.49 -0.69 -0.62
N ARG A 143 9.67 -0.14 -0.31
CA ARG A 143 10.81 -0.90 0.21
C ARG A 143 10.50 -1.57 1.55
N TYR A 144 9.94 -0.81 2.49
CA TYR A 144 9.52 -1.33 3.79
C TYR A 144 8.51 -2.46 3.65
N VAL A 145 7.49 -2.29 2.81
CA VAL A 145 6.42 -3.27 2.60
C VAL A 145 6.97 -4.55 1.99
N VAL A 146 7.71 -4.47 0.89
CA VAL A 146 8.25 -5.65 0.20
C VAL A 146 9.24 -6.39 1.10
N LYS A 147 10.14 -5.68 1.80
CA LYS A 147 11.10 -6.30 2.73
C LYS A 147 10.43 -7.09 3.85
N ASN A 148 9.31 -6.58 4.39
CA ASN A 148 8.58 -7.31 5.42
C ASN A 148 7.79 -8.48 4.82
N ALA A 149 7.20 -8.31 3.65
CA ALA A 149 6.47 -9.38 2.96
C ALA A 149 7.38 -10.55 2.55
N THR A 150 8.63 -10.28 2.15
CA THR A 150 9.61 -11.34 1.80
C THR A 150 10.00 -12.23 2.97
N ASN A 151 9.88 -11.74 4.20
CA ASN A 151 10.20 -12.48 5.42
C ASN A 151 9.06 -13.39 5.89
N LEU A 152 7.90 -13.30 5.24
CA LEU A 152 6.73 -14.10 5.58
C LEU A 152 6.77 -15.44 4.85
N ASP A 153 6.32 -16.49 5.55
CA ASP A 153 6.03 -17.78 4.93
C ASP A 153 4.64 -17.74 4.29
N PRO A 154 4.52 -17.76 2.95
CA PRO A 154 3.23 -17.66 2.27
C PRO A 154 2.33 -18.89 2.50
N LEU A 155 2.88 -19.99 3.02
CA LEU A 155 2.12 -21.20 3.32
C LEU A 155 1.58 -21.22 4.75
N SER A 156 2.03 -20.29 5.62
CA SER A 156 1.57 -20.20 7.00
C SER A 156 0.30 -19.36 7.09
N PRO A 157 -0.80 -19.88 7.69
CA PRO A 157 -2.08 -19.16 7.76
C PRO A 157 -1.98 -17.84 8.54
N ASN A 158 -1.14 -17.79 9.58
CA ASN A 158 -0.94 -16.57 10.38
C ASN A 158 -0.19 -15.49 9.58
N HIS A 159 0.72 -15.90 8.69
CA HIS A 159 1.47 -14.98 7.85
C HIS A 159 0.68 -14.53 6.61
N GLN A 160 -0.29 -15.32 6.18
CA GLN A 160 -1.07 -15.05 4.98
C GLN A 160 -1.92 -13.78 5.10
N SER A 161 -2.56 -13.56 6.25
CA SER A 161 -3.33 -12.34 6.49
C SER A 161 -2.46 -11.08 6.41
N LEU A 162 -1.26 -11.14 6.99
CA LEU A 162 -0.29 -10.05 6.95
C LEU A 162 0.31 -9.86 5.55
N LEU A 163 0.54 -10.96 4.82
CA LEU A 163 0.98 -10.91 3.43
C LEU A 163 -0.06 -10.21 2.54
N ASN A 164 -1.35 -10.48 2.73
CA ASN A 164 -2.42 -9.83 1.98
C ASN A 164 -2.44 -8.32 2.24
N ILE A 165 -2.23 -7.89 3.49
CA ILE A 165 -2.06 -6.47 3.83
C ILE A 165 -0.89 -5.84 3.04
N TYR A 166 0.27 -6.48 3.03
CA TYR A 166 1.42 -5.94 2.29
C TYR A 166 1.17 -5.88 0.78
N LEU A 167 0.50 -6.88 0.21
CA LEU A 167 0.13 -6.89 -1.20
C LEU A 167 -0.96 -5.85 -1.52
N ASP A 168 -1.89 -5.57 -0.60
CA ASP A 168 -2.88 -4.49 -0.74
C ASP A 168 -2.18 -3.14 -0.83
N ILE A 169 -1.14 -2.90 -0.01
CA ILE A 169 -0.35 -1.66 -0.06
C ILE A 169 0.43 -1.54 -1.37
N CYS A 170 1.10 -2.61 -1.80
CA CYS A 170 1.78 -2.63 -3.11
C CYS A 170 0.81 -2.26 -4.23
N ASN A 171 -0.38 -2.85 -4.22
CA ASN A 171 -1.41 -2.55 -5.21
C ASN A 171 -1.88 -1.10 -5.14
N ALA A 172 -2.17 -0.58 -3.94
CA ALA A 172 -2.64 0.80 -3.74
C ALA A 172 -1.59 1.84 -4.19
N ILE A 173 -0.30 1.58 -3.95
CA ILE A 173 0.78 2.47 -4.36
C ILE A 173 0.99 2.40 -5.88
N ILE A 174 1.02 1.18 -6.45
CA ILE A 174 1.35 0.98 -7.86
C ILE A 174 0.18 1.35 -8.77
N SER A 175 -1.07 1.22 -8.33
CA SER A 175 -2.25 1.53 -9.17
C SER A 175 -2.30 3.01 -9.58
N LYS A 176 -1.90 3.92 -8.71
CA LYS A 176 -1.96 5.39 -8.91
C LYS A 176 -0.57 6.05 -8.86
N LEU A 177 0.44 5.35 -9.39
CA LEU A 177 1.82 5.82 -9.27
C LEU A 177 2.06 7.08 -10.12
N PRO A 178 2.52 8.20 -9.55
CA PRO A 178 2.83 9.39 -10.34
C PRO A 178 3.98 9.12 -11.33
N ARG A 179 3.82 9.54 -12.59
CA ARG A 179 4.82 9.28 -13.66
C ARG A 179 6.23 9.77 -13.34
N TYR A 180 6.35 10.89 -12.64
CA TYR A 180 7.67 11.43 -12.26
C TYR A 180 8.44 10.49 -11.31
N VAL A 181 7.76 9.62 -10.55
CA VAL A 181 8.42 8.65 -9.66
C VAL A 181 9.23 7.63 -10.45
N LEU A 182 8.79 7.30 -11.67
CA LEU A 182 9.52 6.40 -12.58
C LEU A 182 10.85 6.98 -13.07
N THR A 183 11.08 8.28 -12.94
CA THR A 183 12.38 8.90 -13.23
C THR A 183 13.41 8.66 -12.13
N TYR A 184 12.98 8.21 -10.95
CA TYR A 184 13.86 7.96 -9.82
C TYR A 184 14.59 6.63 -9.99
N LYS A 185 15.89 6.70 -10.31
CA LYS A 185 16.70 5.51 -10.58
C LYS A 185 16.67 4.46 -9.46
N LEU A 186 16.72 4.89 -8.20
CA LEU A 186 16.69 3.95 -7.08
C LEU A 186 15.35 3.21 -6.96
N PHE A 187 14.23 3.90 -7.23
CA PHE A 187 12.92 3.26 -7.31
C PHE A 187 12.85 2.31 -8.50
N TYR A 188 13.26 2.78 -9.67
CA TYR A 188 13.35 1.98 -10.89
C TYR A 188 14.12 0.68 -10.62
N ASP A 189 15.31 0.78 -10.03
CA ASP A 189 16.19 -0.37 -9.78
C ASP A 189 15.58 -1.36 -8.79
N TYR A 190 14.92 -0.84 -7.77
CA TYR A 190 14.23 -1.65 -6.78
C TYR A 190 13.06 -2.47 -7.34
N ILE A 191 12.29 -1.91 -8.28
CA ILE A 191 11.17 -2.65 -8.87
C ILE A 191 11.65 -3.94 -9.54
N TRP A 192 12.69 -3.87 -10.37
CA TRP A 192 13.14 -5.06 -11.10
C TRP A 192 14.06 -5.97 -10.28
N GLN A 193 14.81 -5.45 -9.31
CA GLN A 193 15.72 -6.25 -8.48
C GLN A 193 15.02 -6.92 -7.30
N GLU A 194 13.97 -6.32 -6.74
CA GLU A 194 13.38 -6.78 -5.48
C GLU A 194 11.89 -7.14 -5.65
N LEU A 195 11.06 -6.21 -6.15
CA LEU A 195 9.62 -6.43 -6.25
C LEU A 195 9.25 -7.52 -7.26
N CYS A 196 9.72 -7.43 -8.50
CA CYS A 196 9.39 -8.42 -9.53
C CYS A 196 9.87 -9.85 -9.16
N PRO A 197 11.11 -10.05 -8.66
CA PRO A 197 11.55 -11.34 -8.15
C PRO A 197 10.73 -11.85 -6.97
N PHE A 198 10.35 -10.98 -6.03
CA PHE A 198 9.45 -11.33 -4.92
C PHE A 198 8.10 -11.87 -5.42
N LEU A 199 7.42 -11.14 -6.32
CA LEU A 199 6.15 -11.58 -6.90
C LEU A 199 6.30 -12.92 -7.64
N GLY A 200 7.39 -13.07 -8.41
CA GLY A 200 7.70 -14.32 -9.12
C GLY A 200 7.95 -15.51 -8.19
N LYS A 201 8.63 -15.29 -7.06
CA LYS A 201 8.84 -16.31 -6.02
C LYS A 201 7.53 -16.69 -5.35
N LEU A 202 6.71 -15.70 -5.00
CA LEU A 202 5.43 -15.91 -4.34
C LEU A 202 4.48 -16.75 -5.20
N LEU A 203 4.37 -16.45 -6.50
CA LEU A 203 3.60 -17.29 -7.44
C LEU A 203 4.11 -18.73 -7.50
N GLY A 204 5.45 -18.91 -7.49
CA GLY A 204 6.07 -20.23 -7.46
C GLY A 204 5.70 -21.02 -6.20
N SER A 205 5.72 -20.38 -5.03
CA SER A 205 5.33 -21.00 -3.75
C SER A 205 3.86 -21.41 -3.75
N LEU A 206 2.96 -20.54 -4.20
CA LEU A 206 1.53 -20.82 -4.28
C LEU A 206 1.20 -21.98 -5.25
N LYS A 207 2.04 -22.23 -6.27
CA LYS A 207 1.92 -23.40 -7.15
C LYS A 207 2.25 -24.72 -6.45
N THR A 208 3.23 -24.76 -5.56
CA THR A 208 3.70 -26.03 -4.97
C THR A 208 2.61 -26.79 -4.20
N MET A 209 1.54 -26.11 -3.79
CA MET A 209 0.34 -26.74 -3.23
C MET A 209 -0.43 -27.59 -4.27
N LYS A 210 -0.51 -27.17 -5.54
CA LYS A 210 -1.24 -27.93 -6.58
C LYS A 210 -0.56 -29.22 -7.01
N LEU A 211 0.76 -29.37 -6.78
CA LEU A 211 1.55 -30.49 -7.29
C LEU A 211 1.83 -31.57 -6.25
N LYS A 212 1.52 -31.33 -4.97
CA LYS A 212 1.74 -32.33 -3.91
C LYS A 212 0.57 -33.30 -3.74
N ASP A 213 -0.61 -32.96 -4.22
CA ASP A 213 -1.76 -33.87 -4.22
C ASP A 213 -2.10 -34.28 -5.65
N SER A 214 -2.15 -35.59 -5.84
CA SER A 214 -2.32 -36.23 -7.14
C SER A 214 -3.77 -36.10 -7.62
N ILE A 215 -3.93 -35.79 -8.90
CA ILE A 215 -5.09 -36.07 -9.80
C ILE A 215 -6.48 -35.51 -9.46
N ASP A 216 -6.80 -35.12 -8.23
CA ASP A 216 -8.10 -34.48 -7.98
C ASP A 216 -8.00 -32.95 -8.02
N VAL A 217 -9.04 -32.32 -8.58
CA VAL A 217 -9.21 -30.86 -8.67
C VAL A 217 -9.36 -30.31 -7.24
N VAL A 218 -8.25 -30.18 -6.52
CA VAL A 218 -8.24 -29.62 -5.16
C VAL A 218 -8.28 -28.10 -5.29
N GLN A 219 -9.39 -27.54 -4.83
CA GLN A 219 -9.59 -26.10 -4.68
C GLN A 219 -8.45 -25.54 -3.81
N LEU A 220 -7.77 -24.51 -4.33
CA LEU A 220 -6.78 -23.77 -3.57
C LEU A 220 -7.48 -23.22 -2.30
N PRO A 221 -6.89 -23.31 -1.09
CA PRO A 221 -7.49 -22.68 0.09
C PRO A 221 -7.85 -21.23 -0.21
N GLU A 222 -9.05 -20.76 0.18
CA GLU A 222 -9.58 -19.44 -0.20
C GLU A 222 -8.60 -18.30 0.10
N THR A 223 -7.81 -18.44 1.17
CA THR A 223 -6.78 -17.48 1.57
C THR A 223 -5.62 -17.38 0.56
N ASN A 224 -5.23 -18.50 -0.05
CA ASN A 224 -4.21 -18.55 -1.11
C ASN A 224 -4.73 -18.01 -2.43
N VAL A 225 -6.04 -18.12 -2.67
CA VAL A 225 -6.70 -17.53 -3.84
C VAL A 225 -6.59 -16.01 -3.78
N GLU A 226 -6.85 -15.44 -2.60
CA GLU A 226 -6.75 -14.00 -2.41
C GLU A 226 -5.31 -13.48 -2.61
N SER A 227 -4.32 -14.09 -1.97
CA SER A 227 -2.92 -13.70 -2.15
C SER A 227 -2.52 -13.78 -3.63
N ALA A 228 -2.97 -14.81 -4.35
CA ALA A 228 -2.76 -14.93 -5.78
C ALA A 228 -3.39 -13.73 -6.52
N LYS A 229 -4.69 -13.46 -6.35
CA LYS A 229 -5.38 -12.33 -7.00
C LYS A 229 -4.64 -11.01 -6.80
N LEU A 230 -4.16 -10.74 -5.58
CA LEU A 230 -3.41 -9.52 -5.27
C LEU A 230 -2.05 -9.45 -6.00
N VAL A 231 -1.37 -10.59 -6.17
CA VAL A 231 -0.13 -10.67 -6.96
C VAL A 231 -0.41 -10.43 -8.45
N TYR A 232 -1.48 -11.01 -9.00
CA TYR A 232 -1.88 -10.76 -10.39
C TYR A 232 -2.20 -9.27 -10.59
N ARG A 233 -2.99 -8.67 -9.69
CA ARG A 233 -3.31 -7.24 -9.73
C ARG A 233 -2.06 -6.37 -9.70
N THR A 234 -1.10 -6.70 -8.82
CA THR A 234 0.16 -5.95 -8.70
C THR A 234 0.95 -6.02 -10.01
N ALA A 235 1.08 -7.24 -10.56
CA ALA A 235 1.87 -7.45 -11.77
C ALA A 235 1.24 -6.84 -13.02
N VAL A 236 -0.09 -6.84 -13.13
CA VAL A 236 -0.81 -6.15 -14.21
C VAL A 236 -0.62 -4.64 -14.11
N ASN A 237 -0.76 -4.06 -12.92
CA ASN A 237 -0.52 -2.63 -12.72
C ASN A 237 0.94 -2.25 -13.07
N LEU A 238 1.91 -3.09 -12.67
CA LEU A 238 3.31 -2.89 -13.08
C LEU A 238 3.48 -2.89 -14.61
N ALA A 239 2.82 -3.78 -15.34
CA ALA A 239 2.91 -3.80 -16.80
C ALA A 239 2.27 -2.58 -17.46
N ILE A 240 1.20 -2.01 -16.89
CA ILE A 240 0.59 -0.78 -17.40
C ILE A 240 1.56 0.39 -17.26
N TRP A 241 2.18 0.54 -16.09
CA TRP A 241 3.08 1.66 -15.83
C TRP A 241 4.47 1.50 -16.47
N LEU A 242 5.00 0.28 -16.54
CA LEU A 242 6.37 0.00 -16.97
C LEU A 242 6.46 -0.61 -18.36
N GLY A 243 5.35 -1.03 -18.96
CA GLY A 243 5.30 -1.59 -20.32
C GLY A 243 5.90 -0.69 -21.40
N PRO A 244 5.68 0.65 -21.38
CA PRO A 244 6.33 1.56 -22.32
C PRO A 244 7.85 1.66 -22.16
N VAL A 245 8.40 1.20 -21.03
CA VAL A 245 9.82 1.33 -20.71
C VAL A 245 10.57 0.07 -21.17
N HIS A 246 11.26 0.18 -22.31
CA HIS A 246 11.90 -0.96 -22.99
C HIS A 246 12.84 -1.78 -22.10
N SER A 247 13.52 -1.14 -21.15
CA SER A 247 14.45 -1.81 -20.23
C SER A 247 13.76 -2.74 -19.22
N PHE A 248 12.46 -2.59 -18.96
CA PHE A 248 11.68 -3.53 -18.12
C PHE A 248 11.13 -4.72 -18.89
N ARG A 249 11.13 -4.68 -20.22
CA ARG A 249 10.47 -5.70 -21.05
C ARG A 249 10.91 -7.14 -20.73
N PRO A 250 12.20 -7.47 -20.57
CA PRO A 250 12.61 -8.85 -20.25
C PRO A 250 12.11 -9.33 -18.88
N VAL A 251 12.09 -8.43 -17.89
CA VAL A 251 11.67 -8.74 -16.52
C VAL A 251 10.15 -8.92 -16.46
N LEU A 252 9.40 -8.03 -17.11
CA LEU A 252 7.95 -8.15 -17.24
C LEU A 252 7.59 -9.41 -18.04
N GLU A 253 8.25 -9.70 -19.16
CA GLU A 253 8.02 -10.93 -19.93
C GLU A 253 8.25 -12.18 -19.07
N SER A 254 9.32 -12.23 -18.28
CA SER A 254 9.57 -13.34 -17.33
C SER A 254 8.49 -13.46 -16.26
N LEU A 255 8.05 -12.34 -15.68
CA LEU A 255 6.97 -12.32 -14.68
C LEU A 255 5.64 -12.76 -15.29
N PHE A 256 5.30 -12.30 -16.48
CA PHE A 256 4.07 -12.65 -17.18
C PHE A 256 4.06 -14.07 -17.71
N GLN A 257 5.20 -14.59 -18.17
CA GLN A 257 5.34 -16.02 -18.47
C GLN A 257 5.03 -16.86 -17.23
N LYS A 258 5.57 -16.47 -16.07
CA LYS A 258 5.22 -17.12 -14.79
C LYS A 258 3.73 -17.01 -14.48
N LEU A 259 3.13 -15.83 -14.59
CA LEU A 259 1.68 -15.65 -14.39
C LEU A 259 0.86 -16.58 -15.28
N LEU A 260 1.15 -16.62 -16.59
CA LEU A 260 0.45 -17.49 -17.54
C LEU A 260 0.61 -18.97 -17.17
N LEU A 261 1.83 -19.40 -16.83
CA LEU A 261 2.15 -20.77 -16.44
C LEU A 261 1.50 -21.20 -15.11
N TYR A 262 1.11 -20.25 -14.26
CA TYR A 262 0.59 -20.49 -12.92
C TYR A 262 -0.93 -20.24 -12.80
N SER A 263 -1.58 -19.77 -13.86
CA SER A 263 -2.96 -19.25 -13.82
C SER A 263 -4.08 -20.30 -13.98
N SER A 264 -5.18 -20.07 -13.25
CA SER A 264 -6.53 -20.19 -13.82
C SER A 264 -6.75 -18.93 -14.65
N SER A 265 -7.20 -19.04 -15.90
CA SER A 265 -7.42 -17.90 -16.81
C SER A 265 -8.31 -16.79 -16.24
N GLU A 266 -9.11 -17.12 -15.22
CA GLU A 266 -10.04 -16.22 -14.55
C GLU A 266 -9.35 -15.10 -13.74
N PHE A 267 -8.28 -15.39 -12.99
CA PHE A 267 -7.61 -14.36 -12.16
C PHE A 267 -6.88 -13.32 -13.01
N LEU A 268 -6.28 -13.76 -14.12
CA LEU A 268 -5.65 -12.86 -15.07
C LEU A 268 -6.71 -11.98 -15.75
N TYR A 269 -7.87 -12.56 -16.11
CA TYR A 269 -8.97 -11.81 -16.70
C TYR A 269 -9.55 -10.77 -15.73
N GLU A 270 -9.79 -11.14 -14.47
CA GLU A 270 -10.25 -10.20 -13.42
C GLU A 270 -9.25 -9.06 -13.22
N ALA A 271 -7.96 -9.36 -13.06
CA ALA A 271 -6.94 -8.34 -12.88
C ALA A 271 -6.85 -7.37 -14.07
N ILE A 272 -6.94 -7.88 -15.31
CA ILE A 272 -6.97 -7.03 -16.51
C ILE A 272 -8.24 -6.18 -16.52
N LYS A 273 -9.40 -6.75 -16.19
CA LYS A 273 -10.68 -6.03 -16.17
C LYS A 273 -10.67 -4.89 -15.15
N GLU A 274 -10.16 -5.13 -13.94
CA GLU A 274 -10.02 -4.11 -12.90
C GLU A 274 -9.05 -3.01 -13.32
N SER A 275 -7.89 -3.38 -13.86
CA SER A 275 -6.86 -2.42 -14.27
C SER A 275 -7.29 -1.52 -15.43
N ARG A 276 -8.19 -1.98 -16.32
CA ARG A 276 -8.76 -1.16 -17.40
C ARG A 276 -9.64 -0.02 -16.92
N THR A 277 -10.16 -0.07 -15.69
CA THR A 277 -10.91 1.05 -15.09
C THR A 277 -10.01 2.13 -14.48
N VAL A 278 -8.72 1.83 -14.33
CA VAL A 278 -7.71 2.69 -13.66
C VAL A 278 -6.60 3.10 -14.65
N SER A 279 -6.87 3.02 -15.96
CA SER A 279 -5.85 3.36 -16.97
C SER A 279 -5.38 4.81 -16.83
N PRO A 280 -4.05 5.07 -16.84
CA PRO A 280 -3.47 6.41 -16.73
C PRO A 280 -3.61 7.26 -18.00
#